data_AF-A0A8W8J733-F1
#
_entry.id   AF-A0A8W8J733-F1
#
_cell.length_a   1.000
_cell.length_b   1.000
_cell.length_c   1.000
_cell.angle_alpha   90.00
_cell.angle_beta   90.00
_cell.angle_gamma   90.00
#
_symmetry.space_group_name_H-M   'P 1'
#
loop_
_entity.id
_entity.type
_entity.pdbx_description
1 polymer ?
#
loop_
_entity_poly.entity_id
_entity_poly.type
_entity_poly.pdbx_seq_one_letter_code
_entity_poly.pdbx_strand_id
1 'polypeptide(L)'
;MVNMTNVGKQSTKKNLNKRCQMSPGRFTVKYTTKLANSLKRKRLLQAQRSAKRRRLELKSERLSKDATHSVLEGETYSTNIGFDECTDIEDITIPSKEFSVDSSSLIVFDLETTGLARTSDILQIAYIMVESKAFLQLV
;
A
#
# COMPACT_ATOMS: atom_id res chain seq x y z
N MET A 1 14.39 -3.63 23.56
CA MET A 1 14.35 -2.98 22.23
C MET A 1 12.91 -2.55 21.95
N VAL A 2 12.65 -1.25 21.85
CA VAL A 2 11.30 -0.70 21.60
C VAL A 2 11.23 -0.24 20.14
N ASN A 3 10.32 -0.83 19.38
CA ASN A 3 10.11 -0.55 17.94
C ASN A 3 9.75 0.93 17.70
N MET A 4 10.58 1.62 16.91
CA MET A 4 10.53 3.06 16.64
C MET A 4 9.58 3.50 15.52
N THR A 5 8.67 2.65 15.02
CA THR A 5 7.93 2.94 13.77
C THR A 5 6.69 3.82 13.91
N ASN A 6 6.32 4.30 15.11
CA ASN A 6 5.08 5.08 15.30
C ASN A 6 5.25 6.54 15.78
N VAL A 7 6.49 7.04 15.82
CA VAL A 7 6.80 8.42 16.28
C VAL A 7 6.76 9.44 15.12
N GLY A 8 6.80 8.97 13.86
CA GLY A 8 7.02 9.80 12.68
C GLY A 8 5.90 10.80 12.32
N LYS A 9 4.64 10.54 12.67
CA LYS A 9 3.52 11.40 12.21
C LYS A 9 3.24 12.62 13.10
N GLN A 10 3.63 12.59 14.38
CA GLN A 10 3.44 13.74 15.28
C GLN A 10 4.65 14.67 15.31
N SER A 11 5.87 14.11 15.15
CA SER A 11 7.11 14.89 15.05
C SER A 11 7.09 15.82 13.82
N THR A 12 6.62 15.32 12.68
CA THR A 12 6.61 16.07 11.41
C THR A 12 5.71 17.31 11.44
N LYS A 13 4.49 17.23 11.99
CA LYS A 13 3.59 18.41 12.08
C LYS A 13 4.09 19.48 13.03
N LYS A 14 4.65 19.11 14.19
CA LYS A 14 5.20 20.08 15.15
C LYS A 14 6.45 20.78 14.58
N ASN A 15 7.27 20.06 13.84
CA ASN A 15 8.45 20.60 13.17
C ASN A 15 8.12 21.43 11.93
N LEU A 16 7.10 21.05 11.14
CA LEU A 16 6.57 21.87 10.04
C LEU A 16 6.01 23.19 10.54
N ASN A 17 5.15 23.16 11.56
CA ASN A 17 4.57 24.38 12.13
C ASN A 17 5.66 25.32 12.68
N LYS A 18 6.68 24.79 13.36
CA LYS A 18 7.85 25.57 13.79
C LYS A 18 8.64 26.16 12.62
N ARG A 19 8.92 25.36 11.58
CA ARG A 19 9.64 25.81 10.37
C ARG A 19 8.86 26.89 9.59
N CYS A 20 7.54 26.79 9.59
CA CYS A 20 6.64 27.74 8.94
C CYS A 20 6.23 28.90 9.87
N GLN A 21 6.79 28.99 11.10
CA GLN A 21 6.42 29.97 12.13
C GLN A 21 4.91 30.01 12.45
N MET A 22 4.21 28.91 12.19
CA MET A 22 2.78 28.78 12.45
C MET A 22 2.56 28.27 13.86
N SER A 23 1.84 29.04 14.68
CA SER A 23 1.35 28.50 15.95
C SER A 23 0.36 27.36 15.66
N PRO A 24 0.41 26.23 16.39
CA PRO A 24 -0.64 25.23 16.29
C PRO A 24 -1.97 25.87 16.70
N GLY A 25 -2.83 26.13 15.71
CA GLY A 25 -4.13 26.73 15.98
C GLY A 25 -4.93 25.90 16.99
N ARG A 26 -5.78 26.56 17.79
CA ARG A 26 -6.62 25.91 18.80
C ARG A 26 -7.40 24.71 18.25
N PHE A 27 -7.86 24.79 17.01
CA PHE A 27 -8.57 23.72 16.31
C PHE A 27 -7.66 22.54 15.96
N THR A 28 -6.44 22.81 15.49
CA THR A 28 -5.43 21.80 15.18
C THR A 28 -5.09 20.97 16.42
N VAL A 29 -4.85 21.63 17.55
CA VAL A 29 -4.54 20.95 18.83
C VAL A 29 -5.71 20.07 19.26
N LYS A 30 -6.94 20.60 19.25
CA LYS A 30 -8.14 19.83 19.59
C LYS A 30 -8.30 18.58 18.72
N TYR A 31 -8.12 18.72 17.40
CA TYR A 31 -8.22 17.61 16.46
C TYR A 31 -7.14 16.55 16.71
N THR A 32 -5.88 16.96 16.86
CA THR A 32 -4.77 16.01 17.09
C THR A 32 -4.94 15.23 18.38
N THR A 33 -5.44 15.87 19.44
CA THR A 33 -5.71 15.21 20.73
C THR A 33 -6.86 14.20 20.61
N LYS A 34 -7.95 14.56 19.92
CA LYS A 34 -9.06 13.62 19.64
C LYS A 34 -8.57 12.40 18.85
N LEU A 35 -7.76 12.62 17.82
CA LEU A 35 -7.19 11.55 17.00
C LEU A 35 -6.28 10.64 17.83
N ALA A 36 -5.38 11.21 18.65
CA ALA A 36 -4.49 10.44 19.52
C ALA A 36 -5.29 9.56 20.51
N ASN A 37 -6.35 10.12 21.11
CA ASN A 37 -7.22 9.38 22.02
C ASN A 37 -7.98 8.25 21.32
N SER A 38 -8.49 8.49 20.10
CA SER A 38 -9.15 7.46 19.29
C SER A 38 -8.20 6.31 18.97
N LEU A 39 -6.97 6.62 18.52
CA LEU A 39 -5.96 5.61 18.23
C LEU A 39 -5.54 4.82 19.48
N LYS A 40 -5.39 5.49 20.63
CA LYS A 40 -5.11 4.82 21.91
C LYS A 40 -6.21 3.83 22.26
N ARG A 41 -7.50 4.22 22.15
CA ARG A 41 -8.64 3.33 22.40
C ARG A 41 -8.63 2.12 21.47
N LYS A 42 -8.41 2.33 20.17
CA LYS A 42 -8.31 1.23 19.19
C LYS A 42 -7.19 0.24 19.53
N ARG A 43 -6.01 0.73 19.90
CA ARG A 43 -4.87 -0.12 20.29
C ARG A 43 -5.20 -0.95 21.54
N LEU A 44 -5.83 -0.36 22.55
CA LEU A 44 -6.24 -1.06 23.75
C LEU A 44 -7.23 -2.17 23.45
N LEU A 45 -8.25 -1.89 22.62
CA LEU A 45 -9.24 -2.89 22.20
C LEU A 45 -8.58 -4.05 21.42
N GLN A 46 -7.69 -3.75 20.49
CA GLN A 46 -6.97 -4.76 19.69
C GLN A 46 -5.99 -5.59 20.53
N ALA A 47 -5.47 -5.05 21.63
CA ALA A 47 -4.59 -5.78 22.54
C ALA A 47 -5.34 -6.80 23.41
N GLN A 48 -6.66 -6.67 23.56
CA GLN A 48 -7.47 -7.58 24.37
C GLN A 48 -7.44 -9.02 23.81
N ARG A 49 -7.44 -9.99 24.73
CA ARG A 49 -7.41 -11.43 24.38
C ARG A 49 -8.62 -11.84 23.52
N SER A 50 -9.80 -11.29 23.79
CA SER A 50 -11.02 -11.51 23.01
C SER A 50 -10.85 -11.07 21.55
N ALA A 51 -10.29 -9.88 21.31
CA ALA A 51 -10.03 -9.38 19.97
C ALA A 51 -9.00 -10.24 19.22
N LYS A 52 -7.93 -10.69 19.90
CA LYS A 52 -6.94 -11.61 19.31
C LYS A 52 -7.54 -12.97 18.99
N ARG A 53 -8.36 -13.52 19.89
CA ARG A 53 -9.08 -14.78 19.68
C ARG A 53 -10.02 -14.68 18.47
N ARG A 54 -10.84 -13.64 18.42
CA ARG A 54 -11.73 -13.39 17.27
C ARG A 54 -10.97 -13.28 15.95
N ARG A 55 -9.80 -12.65 15.96
CA ARG A 55 -8.92 -12.58 14.77
C ARG A 55 -8.47 -13.96 14.30
N LEU A 56 -8.12 -14.86 15.22
CA LEU A 56 -7.72 -16.23 14.88
C LEU A 56 -8.90 -17.05 14.36
N GLU A 57 -10.07 -16.93 14.99
CA GLU A 57 -11.31 -17.58 14.54
C GLU A 57 -11.66 -17.15 13.10
N LEU A 58 -11.65 -15.85 12.82
CA LEU A 58 -11.90 -15.32 11.47
C LEU A 58 -10.85 -15.78 10.46
N LYS A 59 -9.58 -15.90 10.87
CA LYS A 59 -8.53 -16.44 10.00
C LYS A 59 -8.79 -17.91 9.67
N SER A 60 -9.17 -18.71 10.67
CA SER A 60 -9.52 -20.12 10.49
C SER A 60 -10.74 -20.28 9.58
N GLU A 61 -11.76 -19.44 9.75
CA GLU A 61 -12.97 -19.47 8.93
C GLU A 61 -12.66 -19.16 7.46
N ARG A 62 -11.81 -18.17 7.19
CA ARG A 62 -11.35 -17.85 5.83
C ARG A 62 -10.62 -19.03 5.21
N LEU A 63 -9.60 -19.55 5.89
CA LEU A 63 -8.83 -20.70 5.39
C LEU A 63 -9.71 -21.92 5.13
N SER A 64 -10.72 -22.17 5.97
CA SER A 64 -11.68 -23.25 5.76
C SER A 64 -12.53 -23.03 4.51
N LYS A 65 -13.01 -21.81 4.27
CA LYS A 65 -13.79 -21.47 3.07
C LYS A 65 -12.93 -21.58 1.81
N ASP A 66 -11.71 -21.06 1.86
CA ASP A 66 -10.74 -21.12 0.76
C ASP A 66 -10.43 -22.58 0.40
N ALA A 67 -10.22 -23.44 1.40
CA ALA A 67 -10.00 -24.88 1.19
C ALA A 67 -11.21 -25.56 0.53
N THR A 68 -12.43 -25.28 0.99
CA THR A 68 -13.64 -25.85 0.38
C THR A 68 -13.87 -25.37 -1.04
N HIS A 69 -13.56 -24.11 -1.34
CA HIS A 69 -13.70 -23.53 -2.67
C HIS A 69 -12.69 -24.15 -3.64
N SER A 70 -11.43 -24.28 -3.20
CA SER A 70 -10.38 -24.91 -4.00
C SER A 70 -10.68 -26.37 -4.35
N VAL A 71 -11.31 -27.14 -3.45
CA VAL A 71 -11.73 -28.53 -3.73
C VAL A 71 -12.87 -28.58 -4.77
N LEU A 72 -13.80 -27.63 -4.74
CA LEU A 72 -14.91 -27.57 -5.70
C LEU A 72 -14.46 -27.20 -7.11
N GLU A 73 -13.45 -26.35 -7.23
CA GLU A 73 -12.97 -25.85 -8.53
C GLU A 73 -11.82 -26.69 -9.13
N GLY A 74 -11.31 -27.68 -8.38
CA GLY A 74 -10.24 -28.58 -8.80
C GLY A 74 -8.87 -27.89 -8.98
N GLU A 75 -7.97 -28.55 -9.72
CA GLU A 75 -6.62 -28.04 -10.08
C GLU A 75 -6.64 -26.79 -11.00
N THR A 76 -7.73 -26.05 -11.07
CA THR A 76 -7.77 -24.78 -11.82
C THR A 76 -7.40 -23.60 -10.93
N TYR A 77 -7.60 -23.71 -9.60
CA TYR A 77 -7.37 -22.62 -8.64
C TYR A 77 -6.61 -23.04 -7.36
N SER A 78 -5.97 -24.21 -7.36
CA SER A 78 -5.08 -24.53 -6.24
C SER A 78 -3.91 -23.55 -6.21
N THR A 79 -3.49 -23.14 -5.00
CA THR A 79 -2.35 -22.23 -4.86
C THR A 79 -1.09 -22.93 -5.37
N ASN A 80 -0.32 -22.25 -6.23
CA ASN A 80 0.90 -22.75 -6.87
C ASN A 80 0.73 -23.66 -8.12
N ILE A 81 -0.44 -23.68 -8.78
CA ILE A 81 -0.55 -24.36 -10.07
C ILE A 81 0.21 -23.57 -11.14
N GLY A 82 1.20 -24.22 -11.75
CA GLY A 82 2.14 -23.59 -12.67
C GLY A 82 3.46 -23.15 -12.03
N PHE A 83 3.64 -23.31 -10.72
CA PHE A 83 4.95 -23.24 -10.06
C PHE A 83 5.57 -24.64 -10.01
N ASP A 84 5.71 -25.27 -11.18
CA ASP A 84 6.88 -26.14 -11.37
C ASP A 84 8.10 -25.23 -11.18
N GLU A 85 9.15 -25.71 -10.50
CA GLU A 85 10.29 -24.90 -10.04
C GLU A 85 10.79 -23.93 -11.13
N CYS A 86 10.25 -22.71 -11.15
CA CYS A 86 10.58 -21.73 -12.16
C CYS A 86 11.90 -21.11 -11.73
N THR A 87 12.98 -21.76 -12.13
CA THR A 87 14.35 -21.27 -12.08
C THR A 87 14.57 -20.06 -13.00
N ASP A 88 13.54 -19.59 -13.71
CA ASP A 88 13.66 -18.60 -14.78
C ASP A 88 13.26 -17.18 -14.36
N ILE A 89 13.47 -16.80 -13.09
CA ILE A 89 13.57 -15.37 -12.74
C ILE A 89 15.03 -14.94 -12.98
N GLU A 90 15.45 -14.95 -14.23
CA GLU A 90 16.66 -14.25 -14.64
C GLU A 90 16.43 -12.75 -14.42
N ASP A 91 17.32 -12.09 -13.67
CA ASP A 91 17.32 -10.64 -13.56
C ASP A 91 17.63 -10.07 -14.95
N ILE A 92 16.58 -9.66 -15.67
CA ILE A 92 16.73 -8.98 -16.96
C ILE A 92 17.58 -7.74 -16.73
N THR A 93 18.80 -7.77 -17.26
CA THR A 93 19.66 -6.59 -17.29
C THR A 93 18.99 -5.58 -18.21
N ILE A 94 18.36 -4.56 -17.64
CA ILE A 94 17.68 -3.51 -18.41
C ILE A 94 18.75 -2.82 -19.27
N PRO A 95 18.73 -2.95 -20.61
CA PRO A 95 19.66 -2.22 -21.44
C PRO A 95 19.40 -0.73 -21.24
N SER A 96 20.45 0.05 -21.00
CA SER A 96 20.34 1.51 -20.89
C SER A 96 19.93 2.06 -22.25
N LYS A 97 18.63 2.26 -22.43
CA LYS A 97 18.09 2.93 -23.61
C LYS A 97 18.15 4.42 -23.35
N GLU A 98 18.96 5.14 -24.11
CA GLU A 98 18.91 6.59 -24.12
C GLU A 98 17.58 7.03 -24.71
N PHE A 99 16.75 7.69 -23.90
CA PHE A 99 15.46 8.21 -24.32
C PHE A 99 15.69 9.57 -25.01
N SER A 100 15.46 9.63 -26.34
CA SER A 100 15.35 10.91 -27.06
C SER A 100 14.12 11.66 -26.56
N VAL A 101 14.33 12.90 -26.11
CA VAL A 101 13.35 13.73 -25.39
C VAL A 101 12.27 14.32 -26.32
N ASP A 102 12.45 14.20 -27.64
CA ASP A 102 11.72 15.06 -28.58
C ASP A 102 10.29 14.59 -28.92
N SER A 103 9.83 13.44 -28.41
CA SER A 103 8.44 12.97 -28.62
C SER A 103 8.01 11.87 -27.65
N SER A 104 8.56 11.83 -26.45
CA SER A 104 8.18 10.81 -25.47
C SER A 104 6.90 11.21 -24.73
N SER A 105 5.81 10.49 -25.00
CA SER A 105 4.58 10.57 -24.21
C SER A 105 4.86 10.08 -22.79
N LEU A 106 4.59 10.93 -21.79
CA LEU A 106 4.77 10.55 -20.40
C LEU A 106 3.59 9.69 -19.95
N ILE A 107 3.88 8.52 -19.38
CA ILE A 107 2.86 7.66 -18.79
C ILE A 107 3.17 7.52 -17.30
N VAL A 108 2.18 7.83 -16.47
CA VAL A 108 2.23 7.56 -15.03
C VAL A 108 1.31 6.38 -14.76
N PHE A 109 1.80 5.35 -14.09
CA PHE A 109 1.01 4.17 -13.75
C PHE A 109 1.10 3.83 -12.27
N ASP A 110 0.07 3.17 -11.77
CA ASP A 110 -0.03 2.62 -10.43
C ASP A 110 -0.42 1.14 -10.52
N LEU A 111 0.10 0.35 -9.58
CA LEU A 111 -0.10 -1.10 -9.54
C LEU A 111 -0.72 -1.50 -8.20
N GLU A 112 -1.81 -2.26 -8.27
CA GLU A 112 -2.35 -2.97 -7.10
C GLU A 112 -1.95 -4.44 -7.18
N THR A 113 -1.31 -4.93 -6.13
CA THR A 113 -0.75 -6.29 -6.05
C THR A 113 -1.25 -7.01 -4.80
N THR A 114 -1.20 -8.35 -4.79
CA THR A 114 -1.54 -9.15 -3.61
C THR A 114 -0.56 -8.94 -2.44
N GLY A 115 0.64 -8.43 -2.73
CA GLY A 115 1.70 -8.20 -1.75
C GLY A 115 2.88 -7.38 -2.31
N LEU A 116 3.94 -7.23 -1.51
CA LEU A 116 5.13 -6.44 -1.86
C LEU A 116 6.31 -7.27 -2.37
N ALA A 117 6.15 -8.60 -2.45
CA ALA A 117 7.20 -9.48 -2.95
C ALA A 117 7.22 -9.46 -4.47
N ARG A 118 8.37 -9.78 -5.08
CA ARG A 118 8.47 -9.93 -6.55
C ARG A 118 7.61 -11.09 -7.10
N THR A 119 7.25 -12.03 -6.23
CA THR A 119 6.37 -13.16 -6.52
C THR A 119 4.89 -12.85 -6.25
N SER A 120 4.53 -11.60 -5.95
CA SER A 120 3.14 -11.21 -5.72
C SER A 120 2.40 -10.99 -7.03
N ASP A 121 1.17 -11.47 -7.11
CA ASP A 121 0.31 -11.31 -8.28
C ASP A 121 -0.14 -9.86 -8.45
N ILE A 122 -0.23 -9.42 -9.71
CA ILE A 122 -0.81 -8.13 -10.08
C ILE A 122 -2.32 -8.28 -10.16
N LEU A 123 -3.04 -7.51 -9.35
CA LEU A 123 -4.51 -7.48 -9.34
C LEU A 123 -5.05 -6.44 -10.31
N GLN A 124 -4.42 -5.26 -10.36
CA GLN A 124 -4.86 -4.17 -11.21
C GLN A 124 -3.67 -3.31 -11.67
N ILE A 125 -3.77 -2.80 -12.90
CA ILE A 125 -2.88 -1.80 -13.48
C ILE A 125 -3.73 -0.60 -13.88
N ALA A 126 -3.36 0.59 -13.40
CA ALA A 126 -3.96 1.85 -13.83
C ALA A 126 -2.88 2.74 -14.43
N TYR A 127 -3.18 3.43 -15.52
CA TYR A 127 -2.25 4.39 -16.10
C TYR A 127 -2.96 5.62 -16.65
N ILE A 128 -2.22 6.73 -16.70
CA ILE A 128 -2.61 7.95 -17.38
C ILE A 128 -1.48 8.42 -18.29
N MET A 129 -1.84 8.74 -19.52
CA MET A 129 -0.96 9.40 -20.48
C MET A 129 -1.06 10.90 -20.27
N VAL A 130 0.07 11.54 -19.99
CA VAL A 130 0.18 12.99 -19.83
C VAL A 130 0.60 13.56 -21.17
N GLU A 131 -0.37 14.06 -21.95
CA GLU A 131 -0.07 14.85 -23.14
C GLU A 131 0.53 16.20 -22.73
N SER A 132 1.73 16.49 -23.25
CA SER A 132 2.31 17.83 -23.17
C SER A 132 1.72 18.68 -24.30
N LYS A 133 0.52 19.23 -24.13
CA LYS A 133 -0.03 20.27 -25.02
C LYS A 133 -0.17 21.59 -24.27
N ALA A 134 0.85 22.44 -24.40
CA ALA A 134 0.68 23.86 -24.22
C ALA A 134 0.19 24.46 -25.55
N PHE A 135 -1.10 24.78 -25.64
CA PHE A 135 -1.61 25.73 -26.63
C PHE A 135 -2.68 26.59 -25.93
N LEU A 136 -2.24 27.69 -25.33
CA LEU A 136 -3.10 28.85 -25.11
C LEU A 136 -2.92 29.75 -26.32
N GLN A 137 -3.92 29.78 -27.20
CA GLN A 137 -4.08 30.92 -28.10
C GLN A 137 -5.44 31.55 -27.79
N LEU A 138 -5.40 32.66 -27.05
CA LEU A 138 -6.48 33.63 -26.98
C LEU A 138 -6.33 34.48 -28.25
N VAL A 139 -7.33 34.46 -29.12
CA VAL A 139 -7.62 35.58 -30.04
C VAL A 139 -8.89 36.22 -29.52
#